data_AF-A0A2P0B3F0-F1
#
_entry.id   AF-A0A2P0B3F0-F1
#
_cell.length_a   1.000
_cell.length_b   1.000
_cell.length_c   1.000
_cell.angle_alpha   90.00
_cell.angle_beta   90.00
_cell.angle_gamma   90.00
#
_symmetry.space_group_name_H-M   'P 1'
#
loop_
_entity.id
_entity.type
_entity.pdbx_description
1 polymer ?
#
loop_
_entity_poly.entity_id
_entity_poly.type
_entity_poly.pdbx_seq_one_letter_code
_entity_poly.pdbx_strand_id
1 'polypeptide(L)'
;MSATIPAPAAARDHTPEEIARIMADCAHVVEVAESSGAAFAHSSGDWKKWLVDYSRAHGVSATRQIDLVQARYRKRARVLGGDEAHKDMLRRARSCDKRLAGL
;
A
#
# COMPACT_ATOMS: atom_id res chain seq x y z
N MET A 1 15.44 -31.11 -0.08
CA MET A 1 14.63 -30.64 1.07
C MET A 1 14.27 -29.19 0.81
N SER A 2 13.03 -28.91 0.40
CA SER A 2 12.58 -27.54 0.15
C SER A 2 12.32 -26.85 1.49
N ALA A 3 13.14 -25.86 1.84
CA ALA A 3 12.92 -25.01 3.00
C ALA A 3 11.67 -24.15 2.73
N THR A 4 10.57 -24.46 3.40
CA THR A 4 9.39 -23.60 3.43
C THR A 4 9.74 -22.44 4.37
N ILE A 5 10.04 -21.27 3.80
CA ILE A 5 10.20 -20.05 4.58
C ILE A 5 8.81 -19.75 5.20
N PRO A 6 8.69 -19.68 6.54
CA PRO A 6 7.42 -19.33 7.16
C PRO A 6 7.06 -17.90 6.76
N ALA A 7 5.95 -17.74 6.04
CA ALA A 7 5.36 -16.42 5.84
C ALA A 7 5.09 -15.79 7.22
N PRO A 8 5.42 -14.51 7.42
CA PRO A 8 5.24 -13.86 8.71
C PRO A 8 3.76 -13.88 9.11
N ALA A 9 3.50 -13.97 10.42
CA ALA A 9 2.16 -14.22 10.96
C ALA A 9 1.10 -13.18 10.53
N ALA A 10 1.48 -11.96 10.15
CA ALA A 10 0.54 -10.96 9.65
C ALA A 10 -0.03 -11.31 8.25
N ALA A 11 0.63 -12.20 7.49
CA ALA A 11 0.12 -12.71 6.22
C ALA A 11 -0.96 -13.80 6.39
N ARG A 12 -1.19 -14.32 7.61
CA ARG A 12 -2.17 -15.42 7.84
C ARG A 12 -3.63 -14.95 7.89
N ASP A 13 -3.88 -13.66 8.17
CA ASP A 13 -5.23 -13.11 8.38
C ASP A 13 -5.75 -12.26 7.21
N HIS A 14 -4.98 -12.16 6.12
CA HIS A 14 -5.35 -11.35 4.97
C HIS A 14 -5.47 -12.18 3.70
N THR A 15 -6.59 -12.00 3.01
CA THR A 15 -6.77 -12.52 1.64
C THR A 15 -5.75 -11.91 0.69
N PRO A 16 -5.44 -12.57 -0.44
CA PRO A 16 -4.55 -11.98 -1.44
C PRO A 16 -5.02 -10.61 -1.93
N GLU A 17 -6.33 -10.40 -2.08
CA GLU A 17 -6.90 -9.11 -2.42
C GLU A 17 -6.65 -8.04 -1.34
N GLU A 18 -6.66 -8.43 -0.06
CA GLU A 18 -6.34 -7.53 1.05
C GLU A 18 -4.86 -7.13 1.07
N ILE A 19 -3.96 -8.10 0.88
CA ILE A 19 -2.53 -7.82 0.81
C ILE A 19 -2.23 -6.90 -0.38
N ALA A 20 -2.77 -7.20 -1.55
CA ALA A 20 -2.63 -6.35 -2.74
C ALA A 20 -3.22 -4.94 -2.50
N ARG A 21 -4.35 -4.83 -1.81
CA ARG A 21 -4.94 -3.54 -1.44
C ARG A 21 -4.10 -2.75 -0.43
N ILE A 22 -3.40 -3.42 0.48
CA ILE A 22 -2.43 -2.78 1.39
C ILE A 22 -1.25 -2.23 0.59
N MET A 23 -0.68 -3.03 -0.32
CA MET A 23 0.42 -2.58 -1.18
C MET A 23 -0.01 -1.39 -2.06
N ALA A 24 -1.21 -1.44 -2.64
CA ALA A 24 -1.78 -0.33 -3.42
C ALA A 24 -2.03 0.93 -2.56
N ASP A 25 -2.48 0.77 -1.31
CA ASP A 25 -2.60 1.89 -0.36
C ASP A 25 -1.25 2.55 -0.13
N CYS A 26 -0.22 1.75 0.17
CA CYS A 26 1.13 2.23 0.43
C CYS A 26 1.76 2.90 -0.78
N ALA A 27 1.64 2.31 -1.97
CA ALA A 27 2.06 2.92 -3.23
C ALA A 27 1.47 4.33 -3.40
N HIS A 28 0.18 4.49 -3.14
CA HIS A 28 -0.50 5.76 -3.34
C HIS A 28 -0.17 6.81 -2.27
N VAL A 29 -0.17 6.46 -0.99
CA VAL A 29 0.09 7.44 0.07
C VAL A 29 1.56 7.87 0.11
N VAL A 30 2.49 6.96 -0.23
CA VAL A 30 3.92 7.29 -0.33
C VAL A 30 4.14 8.22 -1.52
N GLU A 31 3.49 7.99 -2.67
CA GLU A 31 3.59 8.87 -3.84
C GLU A 31 3.18 10.32 -3.51
N VAL A 32 2.06 10.48 -2.79
CA VAL A 32 1.59 11.82 -2.34
C VAL A 32 2.54 12.45 -1.33
N ALA A 33 3.15 11.66 -0.46
CA ALA A 33 4.11 12.16 0.53
C ALA A 33 5.45 12.54 -0.12
N GLU A 34 5.94 11.73 -1.06
CA GLU A 34 7.14 12.00 -1.87
C GLU A 34 6.98 13.26 -2.71
N SER A 35 5.81 13.46 -3.33
CA SER A 35 5.51 14.71 -4.06
C SER A 35 5.50 15.95 -3.16
N SER A 36 5.42 15.75 -1.85
CA SER A 36 5.47 16.80 -0.83
C SER A 36 6.87 16.94 -0.19
N GLY A 37 7.88 16.25 -0.73
CA GLY A 37 9.27 16.32 -0.30
C GLY A 37 9.68 15.35 0.82
N ALA A 38 8.80 14.42 1.21
CA ALA A 38 9.16 13.39 2.20
C ALA A 38 9.97 12.26 1.55
N ALA A 39 11.00 11.77 2.25
CA ALA A 39 11.75 10.58 1.88
C ALA A 39 11.38 9.41 2.79
N PHE A 40 11.27 8.22 2.20
CA PHE A 40 10.95 6.97 2.89
C PHE A 40 12.00 5.91 2.53
N ALA A 41 12.14 4.85 3.34
CA ALA A 41 13.08 3.78 3.02
C ALA A 41 12.65 3.01 1.76
N HIS A 42 11.34 2.94 1.50
CA HIS A 42 10.76 2.33 0.32
C HIS A 42 9.93 3.35 -0.45
N SER A 43 10.29 3.55 -1.72
CA SER A 43 9.62 4.52 -2.58
C SER A 43 8.24 4.05 -3.01
N SER A 44 7.42 4.97 -3.52
CA SER A 44 6.15 4.60 -4.14
C SER A 44 6.33 3.65 -5.33
N GLY A 45 7.46 3.75 -6.04
CA GLY A 45 7.85 2.84 -7.12
C GLY A 45 8.09 1.42 -6.64
N ASP A 46 8.76 1.25 -5.49
CA ASP A 46 9.01 -0.06 -4.89
C ASP A 46 7.69 -0.76 -4.51
N TRP A 47 6.78 -0.02 -3.87
CA TRP A 47 5.45 -0.53 -3.54
C TRP A 47 4.63 -0.92 -4.76
N LYS A 48 4.69 -0.14 -5.85
CA LYS A 48 4.02 -0.48 -7.12
C LYS A 48 4.61 -1.75 -7.73
N LYS A 49 5.93 -1.91 -7.70
CA LYS A 49 6.62 -3.11 -8.20
C LYS A 49 6.17 -4.35 -7.41
N TRP A 50 6.21 -4.30 -6.08
CA TRP A 50 5.76 -5.42 -5.24
C TRP A 50 4.30 -5.76 -5.44
N LEU A 51 3.42 -4.75 -5.58
CA LEU A 51 2.02 -4.97 -5.91
C LEU A 51 1.88 -5.76 -7.22
N VAL A 52 2.61 -5.40 -8.28
CA VAL A 52 2.55 -6.08 -9.57
C VAL A 52 3.04 -7.52 -9.47
N ASP A 53 4.18 -7.73 -8.83
CA ASP A 53 4.78 -9.06 -8.65
C ASP A 53 3.85 -9.98 -7.82
N TYR A 54 3.32 -9.46 -6.71
CA TYR A 54 2.35 -10.15 -5.85
C TYR A 54 1.05 -10.46 -6.60
N SER A 55 0.49 -9.48 -7.29
CA SER A 55 -0.74 -9.63 -8.07
C SER A 55 -0.63 -10.72 -9.12
N ARG A 56 0.52 -10.80 -9.81
CA ARG A 56 0.81 -11.86 -10.78
C ARG A 56 0.88 -13.24 -10.14
N ALA A 57 1.53 -13.35 -8.97
CA ALA A 57 1.69 -14.62 -8.28
C ALA A 57 0.37 -15.17 -7.72
N HIS A 58 -0.57 -14.28 -7.37
CA HIS A 58 -1.82 -14.65 -6.69
C HIS A 58 -3.08 -14.48 -7.54
N GLY A 59 -2.96 -14.09 -8.81
CA GLY A 59 -4.11 -13.92 -9.71
C GLY A 59 -5.01 -12.72 -9.39
N VAL A 60 -4.48 -11.71 -8.68
CA VAL A 60 -5.21 -10.49 -8.30
C VAL A 60 -4.94 -9.39 -9.34
N SER A 61 -5.92 -8.51 -9.59
CA SER A 61 -5.71 -7.35 -10.46
C SER A 61 -5.09 -6.18 -9.72
N ALA A 62 -3.81 -5.89 -9.98
CA ALA A 62 -3.11 -4.73 -9.44
C ALA A 62 -3.84 -3.41 -9.77
N THR A 63 -4.22 -3.22 -11.03
CA THR A 63 -4.93 -2.02 -11.51
C THR A 63 -6.21 -1.79 -10.73
N ARG A 64 -7.02 -2.84 -10.53
CA ARG A 64 -8.25 -2.74 -9.74
C ARG A 64 -7.99 -2.28 -8.30
N GLN A 65 -6.92 -2.75 -7.66
CA GLN A 65 -6.60 -2.32 -6.29
C GLN A 65 -6.18 -0.85 -6.24
N ILE A 66 -5.40 -0.38 -7.21
CA ILE A 66 -5.02 1.04 -7.34
C ILE A 66 -6.27 1.91 -7.50
N ASP A 67 -7.18 1.53 -8.40
CA ASP A 67 -8.42 2.28 -8.64
C ASP A 67 -9.29 2.39 -7.39
N LEU A 68 -9.45 1.29 -6.65
CA LEU A 68 -10.21 1.25 -5.40
C LEU A 68 -9.61 2.17 -4.33
N VAL A 69 -8.29 2.17 -4.20
CA VAL A 69 -7.57 3.03 -3.25
C VAL A 69 -7.72 4.50 -3.63
N GLN A 70 -7.51 4.87 -4.89
CA GLN A 70 -7.67 6.24 -5.36
C GLN A 70 -9.10 6.73 -5.20
N ALA A 71 -10.10 5.89 -5.51
CA ALA A 71 -11.50 6.21 -5.28
C ALA A 71 -11.81 6.46 -3.80
N ARG A 72 -11.24 5.64 -2.89
CA ARG A 72 -11.37 5.82 -1.44
C ARG A 72 -10.81 7.17 -0.98
N TYR A 73 -9.61 7.57 -1.42
CA TYR A 73 -9.04 8.86 -1.02
C TYR A 73 -9.75 10.05 -1.63
N ARG A 74 -10.21 9.95 -2.89
CA ARG A 74 -11.09 10.96 -3.49
C ARG A 74 -12.37 11.17 -2.67
N LYS A 75 -13.00 10.07 -2.22
CA LYS A 75 -14.17 10.15 -1.32
C LYS A 75 -13.79 10.77 0.03
N ARG A 76 -12.64 10.40 0.61
CA ARG A 76 -12.19 10.92 1.91
C ARG A 76 -11.89 12.42 1.86
N ALA A 77 -11.25 12.92 0.80
CA ALA A 77 -11.03 14.35 0.59
C ALA A 77 -12.33 15.15 0.50
N ARG A 78 -13.38 14.59 -0.11
CA ARG A 78 -14.71 15.22 -0.16
C ARG A 78 -15.39 15.31 1.21
N VAL A 79 -15.12 14.36 2.11
CA VAL A 79 -15.76 14.29 3.43
C VAL A 79 -15.00 15.08 4.50
N LEU A 80 -13.67 14.97 4.52
CA LEU A 80 -12.82 15.59 5.56
C LEU A 80 -12.30 16.99 5.16
N GLY A 81 -12.39 17.35 3.88
CA GLY A 81 -11.62 18.46 3.31
C GLY A 81 -10.23 18.00 2.83
N GLY A 82 -9.67 18.75 1.88
CA GLY A 82 -8.40 18.41 1.21
C GLY A 82 -7.22 18.31 2.18
N ASP A 83 -7.08 19.30 3.06
CA ASP A 83 -5.94 19.39 3.98
C ASP A 83 -5.91 18.26 5.01
N GLU A 84 -7.06 17.91 5.59
CA GLU A 84 -7.15 16.85 6.60
C GLU A 84 -6.98 15.47 5.96
N ALA A 85 -7.51 15.28 4.75
CA ALA A 85 -7.24 14.07 3.98
C ALA A 85 -5.75 13.94 3.63
N HIS A 86 -5.08 15.04 3.27
CA HIS A 86 -3.65 15.04 2.99
C HIS A 86 -2.83 14.69 4.25
N LYS A 87 -3.11 15.31 5.41
CA LYS A 87 -2.48 14.95 6.69
C LYS A 87 -2.67 13.49 7.06
N ASP A 88 -3.86 12.93 6.83
CA ASP A 88 -4.13 11.51 7.05
C ASP A 88 -3.25 10.61 6.15
N MET A 89 -3.11 10.97 4.87
CA MET A 89 -2.24 10.25 3.93
C MET A 89 -0.77 10.29 4.38
N LEU A 90 -0.26 11.45 4.82
CA LEU A 90 1.10 11.56 5.34
C LEU A 90 1.34 10.69 6.58
N ARG A 91 0.36 10.58 7.49
CA ARG A 91 0.45 9.66 8.64
C ARG A 91 0.50 8.20 8.19
N ARG A 92 -0.32 7.84 7.20
CA ARG A 92 -0.35 6.48 6.63
C ARG A 92 0.93 6.13 5.91
N ALA A 93 1.52 7.03 5.13
CA ALA A 93 2.79 6.81 4.44
C ALA A 93 3.90 6.39 5.42
N ARG A 94 4.01 7.06 6.57
CA ARG A 94 4.94 6.67 7.64
C ARG A 94 4.66 5.28 8.23
N SER A 95 3.41 4.84 8.23
CA SER A 95 3.05 3.50 8.70
C SER A 95 3.40 2.40 7.70
N CYS A 96 3.41 2.71 6.40
CA CYS A 96 3.80 1.77 5.35
C CYS A 96 5.25 1.35 5.48
N ASP A 97 6.13 2.30 5.79
CA ASP A 97 7.56 2.02 5.99
C ASP A 97 7.83 1.01 7.12
N LYS A 98 6.93 0.96 8.12
CA LYS A 98 7.01 0.01 9.24
C LYS A 98 6.33 -1.33 8.98
N ARG A 99 5.41 -1.40 8.02
CA ARG A 99 4.55 -2.58 7.80
C ARG A 99 5.25 -3.73 7.09
N LEU A 100 6.23 -3.45 6.22
CA LEU A 100 6.92 -4.52 5.50
C LEU A 100 7.84 -5.36 6.38
N ALA A 101 8.20 -4.89 7.58
CA ALA A 101 8.95 -5.69 8.55
C ALA A 101 8.18 -6.94 9.05
N GLY A 102 6.89 -7.08 8.70
CA GLY A 102 6.05 -8.21 9.11
C GLY A 102 5.11 -8.77 8.03
N LEU A 103 5.23 -8.34 6.77
CA LEU A 103 4.53 -8.94 5.61
C LEU A 103 5.46 -9.91 4.87
#